data_AF-A0A5R8Z1L0-F1
#
_entry.id   AF-A0A5R8Z1L0-F1
#
_cell.length_a   1.000
_cell.length_b   1.000
_cell.length_c   1.000
_cell.angle_alpha   90.00
_cell.angle_beta   90.00
_cell.angle_gamma   90.00
#
_symmetry.space_group_name_H-M   'P 1'
#
loop_
_entity.id
_entity.type
_entity.pdbx_description
1 polymer ?
#
loop_
_entity_poly.entity_id
_entity_poly.type
_entity_poly.pdbx_seq_one_letter_code
_entity_poly.pdbx_strand_id
1 'polypeptide(L)'
;MRANEIAEILDRPISRELLARDVTRLAYVAKDGTPRNVPIAFTWNGSQIVMCTTKNAPKLPALRENPMVALTIDTEVHPPRILLIRGRAELDVVDGIPDEYLQMNGSYEMTPEQRVAWEAEVRSLYDGMVRIVVTPTWAKLIDFETTLPSAVEELVRQRAERERA
;
A
#
# COMPACT_ATOMS: atom_id res chain seq x y z
N MET A 1 -5.16 -4.24 -16.31
CA MET A 1 -4.95 -2.87 -16.83
C MET A 1 -3.58 -2.83 -17.48
N ARG A 2 -3.39 -1.96 -18.47
CA ARG A 2 -2.07 -1.76 -19.07
C ARG A 2 -1.18 -0.96 -18.11
N ALA A 3 0.13 -1.16 -18.21
CA ALA A 3 1.10 -0.53 -17.31
C ALA A 3 1.03 1.00 -17.34
N ASN A 4 0.81 1.61 -18.51
CA ASN A 4 0.65 3.05 -18.67
C ASN A 4 -0.60 3.58 -17.95
N GLU A 5 -1.73 2.87 -18.02
CA GLU A 5 -2.97 3.26 -17.32
C GLU A 5 -2.79 3.24 -15.80
N ILE A 6 -2.06 2.24 -15.30
CA ILE A 6 -1.73 2.14 -13.88
C ILE A 6 -0.81 3.29 -13.47
N ALA A 7 0.24 3.56 -14.24
CA ALA A 7 1.17 4.65 -13.98
C ALA A 7 0.46 6.00 -13.95
N GLU A 8 -0.42 6.27 -14.92
CA GLU A 8 -1.22 7.50 -14.99
C GLU A 8 -2.09 7.69 -13.74
N ILE A 9 -2.72 6.62 -13.22
CA ILE A 9 -3.53 6.70 -11.99
C ILE A 9 -2.64 6.96 -10.77
N LEU A 10 -1.50 6.27 -10.65
CA LEU A 10 -0.58 6.42 -9.54
C LEU A 10 0.19 7.75 -9.55
N ASP A 11 0.25 8.42 -10.71
CA ASP A 11 0.89 9.74 -10.87
C ASP A 11 -0.03 10.92 -10.60
N ARG A 12 -1.34 10.69 -10.44
CA ARG A 12 -2.28 11.76 -10.08
C ARG A 12 -1.87 12.42 -8.75
N PRO A 13 -2.05 13.75 -8.59
CA PRO A 13 -1.68 14.45 -7.36
C PRO A 13 -2.22 13.78 -6.08
N ILE A 14 -3.51 13.43 -6.05
CA ILE A 14 -4.13 12.76 -4.90
C ILE A 14 -3.52 11.37 -4.66
N SER A 15 -3.22 10.62 -5.72
CA SER A 15 -2.53 9.33 -5.58
C SER A 15 -1.13 9.51 -4.99
N ARG A 16 -0.38 10.54 -5.39
CA ARG A 16 0.93 10.86 -4.81
C ARG A 16 0.84 11.24 -3.33
N GLU A 17 -0.16 12.03 -2.95
CA GLU A 17 -0.44 12.35 -1.55
C GLU A 17 -0.77 11.08 -0.73
N LEU A 18 -1.59 10.18 -1.27
CA LEU A 18 -1.91 8.91 -0.60
C LEU A 18 -0.69 7.99 -0.52
N LEU A 19 0.11 7.87 -1.58
CA LEU A 19 1.34 7.07 -1.62
C LEU A 19 2.44 7.61 -0.69
N ALA A 20 2.33 8.86 -0.23
CA ALA A 20 3.22 9.47 0.75
C ALA A 20 2.79 9.25 2.21
N ARG A 21 1.66 8.56 2.46
CA ARG A 21 1.18 8.23 3.81
C ARG A 21 1.97 7.07 4.40
N ASP A 22 1.93 6.95 5.73
CA ASP A 22 2.74 5.96 6.45
C ASP A 22 2.20 4.54 6.35
N VAL A 23 0.87 4.35 6.34
CA VAL A 23 0.24 3.04 6.55
C VAL A 23 -0.71 2.67 5.41
N THR A 24 -0.57 1.45 4.91
CA THR A 24 -1.52 0.78 4.02
C THR A 24 -2.16 -0.41 4.71
N ARG A 25 -3.31 -0.86 4.20
CA ARG A 25 -3.97 -2.10 4.64
C ARG A 25 -3.64 -3.19 3.63
N LEU A 26 -2.78 -4.13 4.03
CA LEU A 26 -2.35 -5.25 3.21
C LEU A 26 -3.33 -6.42 3.36
N ALA A 27 -4.03 -6.72 2.28
CA ALA A 27 -4.84 -7.91 2.14
C ALA A 27 -4.08 -9.02 1.39
N TYR A 28 -4.07 -10.23 1.97
CA TYR A 28 -3.45 -11.42 1.39
C TYR A 28 -4.24 -12.68 1.77
N VAL A 29 -4.06 -13.76 1.01
CA VAL A 29 -4.65 -15.07 1.30
C VAL A 29 -3.67 -15.86 2.16
N ALA A 30 -4.06 -16.33 3.34
CA ALA A 30 -3.16 -17.20 4.12
C ALA A 30 -3.28 -18.67 3.72
N LYS A 31 -2.43 -19.50 4.34
CA LYS A 31 -2.28 -20.93 4.02
C LYS A 31 -3.57 -21.76 4.11
N ASP A 32 -4.52 -21.35 4.95
CA ASP A 32 -5.82 -22.02 5.09
C ASP A 32 -6.86 -21.52 4.06
N GLY A 33 -6.47 -20.68 3.11
CA GLY A 33 -7.32 -20.12 2.06
C GLY A 33 -8.16 -18.91 2.49
N THR A 34 -8.19 -18.52 3.76
CA THR A 34 -9.02 -17.38 4.22
C THR A 34 -8.28 -16.03 4.04
N PRO A 35 -8.99 -14.89 3.91
CA PRO A 35 -8.35 -13.60 3.72
C PRO A 35 -7.82 -13.03 5.04
N ARG A 36 -6.63 -12.42 5.00
CA ARG A 36 -6.06 -11.61 6.09
C ARG A 36 -5.98 -10.18 5.62
N ASN A 37 -6.20 -9.25 6.54
CA ASN A 37 -6.02 -7.83 6.30
C ASN A 37 -5.28 -7.23 7.49
N VAL A 38 -4.11 -6.62 7.26
CA VAL A 38 -3.28 -6.06 8.32
C VAL A 38 -2.82 -4.65 7.96
N PRO A 39 -2.89 -3.69 8.90
CA PRO A 39 -2.19 -2.42 8.71
C PRO A 39 -0.68 -2.68 8.74
N ILE A 40 0.02 -2.10 7.79
CA ILE A 40 1.48 -2.18 7.69
C ILE A 40 2.01 -0.87 7.14
N ALA A 41 3.10 -0.39 7.71
CA ALA A 41 3.76 0.78 7.16
C ALA A 41 4.27 0.46 5.73
N PHE A 42 4.49 1.46 4.89
CA PHE A 42 5.01 1.26 3.53
C PHE A 42 5.83 2.44 3.01
N THR A 43 6.53 2.22 1.90
CA THR A 43 7.17 3.28 1.12
C THR A 43 6.84 3.09 -0.35
N TRP A 44 6.67 4.20 -1.06
CA TRP A 44 6.54 4.22 -2.52
C TRP A 44 7.87 4.65 -3.15
N ASN A 45 8.46 3.79 -3.98
CA ASN A 45 9.77 4.06 -4.60
C ASN A 45 9.70 4.66 -6.02
N GLY A 46 8.52 5.11 -6.44
CA GLY A 46 8.28 5.61 -7.80
C GLY A 46 7.65 4.59 -8.75
N SER A 47 7.71 3.29 -8.44
CA SER A 47 7.13 2.22 -9.28
C SER A 47 6.51 1.06 -8.50
N GLN A 48 7.00 0.80 -7.29
CA GLN A 48 6.60 -0.32 -6.44
C GLN A 48 6.32 0.17 -5.02
N ILE A 49 5.50 -0.62 -4.33
CA ILE A 49 5.18 -0.42 -2.91
C ILE A 49 6.03 -1.39 -2.11
N VAL A 50 6.86 -0.87 -1.21
CA VAL A 50 7.77 -1.66 -0.39
C VAL A 50 7.28 -1.67 1.03
N MET A 51 7.16 -2.86 1.62
CA MET A 51 6.88 -3.04 3.04
C MET A 51 7.94 -3.94 3.65
N CYS A 52 8.52 -3.54 4.77
CA CYS A 52 9.54 -4.32 5.44
C CYS A 52 8.93 -5.09 6.62
N THR A 53 9.34 -6.35 6.81
CA THR A 53 8.85 -7.20 7.90
C THR A 53 9.95 -8.14 8.41
N THR A 54 9.73 -8.72 9.59
CA THR A 54 10.66 -9.67 10.19
C THR A 54 10.66 -11.00 9.44
N LYS A 55 11.81 -11.71 9.44
CA LYS A 55 11.97 -13.00 8.75
C LYS A 55 11.01 -14.10 9.23
N ASN A 56 10.47 -13.97 10.44
CA ASN A 56 9.50 -14.90 11.04
C ASN A 56 8.02 -14.48 10.86
N ALA A 57 7.73 -13.43 10.09
CA ALA A 57 6.36 -12.94 9.96
C ALA A 57 5.42 -13.99 9.31
N PRO A 58 4.21 -14.21 9.86
CA PRO A 58 3.31 -15.29 9.42
C PRO A 58 2.77 -15.11 8.00
N LYS A 59 2.84 -13.88 7.47
CA LYS A 59 2.47 -13.57 6.08
C LYS A 59 3.46 -14.12 5.06
N LEU A 60 4.72 -14.36 5.43
CA LEU A 60 5.75 -14.76 4.46
C LEU A 60 5.51 -16.13 3.82
N PRO A 61 5.19 -17.21 4.58
CA PRO A 61 4.85 -18.49 3.96
C PRO A 61 3.62 -18.40 3.04
N ALA A 62 2.61 -17.61 3.44
CA ALA A 62 1.42 -17.39 2.65
C ALA A 62 1.73 -16.67 1.32
N LEU A 63 2.53 -15.60 1.36
CA LEU A 63 2.93 -14.84 0.17
C LEU A 63 3.83 -15.63 -0.77
N ARG A 64 4.59 -16.63 -0.26
CA ARG A 64 5.33 -17.57 -1.12
C ARG A 64 4.40 -18.48 -1.92
N GLU A 65 3.31 -18.94 -1.30
CA GLU A 65 2.32 -19.80 -1.97
C GLU A 65 1.40 -19.03 -2.91
N ASN A 66 0.99 -17.82 -2.50
CA ASN A 66 0.17 -16.92 -3.30
C ASN A 66 0.69 -15.48 -3.19
N PRO A 67 1.42 -14.97 -4.20
CA PRO A 67 1.99 -13.63 -4.15
C PRO A 67 0.97 -12.52 -4.46
N MET A 68 -0.29 -12.85 -4.73
CA MET A 68 -1.29 -11.84 -5.09
C MET A 68 -1.81 -11.12 -3.85
N VAL A 69 -1.73 -9.80 -3.87
CA VAL A 69 -2.12 -8.93 -2.76
C VAL A 69 -3.03 -7.81 -3.23
N ALA A 70 -3.81 -7.27 -2.30
CA ALA A 70 -4.52 -6.01 -2.46
C ALA A 70 -4.13 -5.05 -1.35
N LEU A 71 -4.05 -3.75 -1.68
CA LEU A 71 -3.66 -2.68 -0.80
C LEU A 71 -4.71 -1.58 -0.85
N THR A 72 -5.04 -1.03 0.32
CA THR A 72 -5.84 0.19 0.44
C THR A 72 -5.04 1.26 1.17
N ILE A 73 -5.02 2.46 0.59
CA ILE A 73 -4.51 3.66 1.24
C ILE A 73 -5.62 4.70 1.18
N ASP A 74 -6.08 5.15 2.33
CA ASP A 74 -7.27 5.98 2.44
C ASP A 74 -7.16 7.06 3.51
N THR A 75 -8.12 7.98 3.47
CA THR A 75 -8.33 9.02 4.48
C THR A 75 -9.75 8.96 5.01
N GLU A 76 -9.91 9.25 6.29
CA GLU A 76 -11.20 9.24 6.99
C GLU A 76 -11.96 10.59 6.89
N VAL A 77 -11.35 11.62 6.28
CA VAL A 77 -11.95 12.96 6.11
C VAL A 77 -12.90 13.04 4.92
N HIS A 78 -13.85 13.98 4.91
CA HIS A 78 -14.79 14.18 3.81
C HIS A 78 -14.35 15.30 2.84
N PRO A 79 -14.36 15.08 1.50
CA PRO A 79 -14.62 13.79 0.85
C PRO A 79 -13.45 12.81 1.07
N PRO A 80 -13.74 11.50 1.25
CA PRO A 80 -12.69 10.51 1.46
C PRO A 80 -11.92 10.28 0.17
N ARG A 81 -10.60 10.17 0.31
CA ARG A 81 -9.68 9.83 -0.77
C ARG A 81 -9.25 8.38 -0.58
N ILE A 82 -9.38 7.57 -1.62
CA ILE A 82 -9.14 6.13 -1.56
C ILE A 82 -8.31 5.72 -2.77
N LEU A 83 -7.15 5.14 -2.50
CA LEU A 83 -6.31 4.49 -3.50
C LEU A 83 -6.34 2.98 -3.26
N LEU A 84 -6.91 2.27 -4.23
CA LEU A 84 -6.99 0.82 -4.25
C LEU A 84 -5.94 0.29 -5.22
N ILE A 85 -5.12 -0.66 -4.77
CA ILE A 85 -4.05 -1.25 -5.58
C ILE A 85 -4.14 -2.77 -5.47
N ARG A 86 -3.95 -3.47 -6.59
CA ARG A 86 -3.69 -4.91 -6.60
C ARG A 86 -2.35 -5.14 -7.23
N GLY A 87 -1.61 -6.13 -6.75
CA GLY A 87 -0.27 -6.37 -7.23
C GLY A 87 0.23 -7.77 -6.95
N ARG A 88 1.41 -8.05 -7.49
CA ARG A 88 2.18 -9.24 -7.19
C ARG A 88 3.32 -8.86 -6.24
N ALA A 89 3.38 -9.53 -5.10
CA ALA A 89 4.43 -9.37 -4.11
C ALA A 89 5.63 -10.25 -4.43
N GLU A 90 6.82 -9.66 -4.35
CA GLU A 90 8.10 -10.35 -4.33
C GLU A 90 8.70 -10.24 -2.94
N LEU A 91 9.27 -11.34 -2.46
CA LEU A 91 9.86 -11.42 -1.12
C LEU A 91 11.38 -11.39 -1.27
N ASP A 92 11.96 -10.26 -0.92
CA ASP A 92 13.39 -10.05 -1.00
C ASP A 92 13.99 -10.02 0.41
N VAL A 93 14.83 -11.03 0.71
CA VAL A 93 15.45 -11.19 2.02
C VAL A 93 16.74 -10.38 2.03
N VAL A 94 16.89 -9.51 3.02
CA VAL A 94 18.07 -8.66 3.18
C VAL A 94 18.72 -8.88 4.53
N ASP A 95 20.04 -8.78 4.54
CA ASP A 95 20.82 -8.74 5.78
C ASP A 95 20.66 -7.36 6.44
N GLY A 96 20.48 -7.35 7.76
CA GLY A 96 20.24 -6.12 8.51
C GLY A 96 18.93 -5.39 8.17
N ILE A 97 18.92 -4.08 8.40
CA ILE A 97 17.73 -3.23 8.31
C ILE A 97 17.73 -2.49 6.97
N PRO A 98 16.77 -2.74 6.06
CA PRO A 98 16.66 -1.99 4.81
C PRO A 98 16.36 -0.51 5.04
N ASP A 99 16.86 0.35 4.15
CA ASP A 99 16.68 1.81 4.23
C ASP A 99 15.19 2.18 4.22
N GLU A 100 14.36 1.45 3.46
CA GLU A 100 12.91 1.67 3.41
C GLU A 100 12.28 1.53 4.82
N TYR A 101 12.75 0.58 5.64
CA TYR A 101 12.25 0.43 7.02
C TYR A 101 12.58 1.64 7.90
N LEU A 102 13.74 2.26 7.69
CA LEU A 102 14.15 3.46 8.41
C LEU A 102 13.42 4.72 7.89
N GLN A 103 12.97 4.72 6.64
CA GLN A 103 12.19 5.80 6.03
C GLN A 103 10.72 5.82 6.44
N MET A 104 10.14 4.67 6.80
CA MET A 104 8.69 4.44 7.06
C MET A 104 8.06 5.24 8.23
N ASN A 105 8.69 6.30 8.74
CA ASN A 105 8.25 7.11 9.88
C ASN A 105 7.82 8.54 9.45
N GLY A 106 7.26 8.71 8.25
CA GLY A 106 7.01 10.01 7.64
C GLY A 106 6.16 10.97 8.49
N SER A 107 5.16 10.46 9.22
CA SER A 107 4.37 11.24 10.19
C SER A 107 4.68 10.94 11.66
N TYR A 108 5.55 9.96 11.93
CA TYR A 108 5.95 9.61 13.29
C TYR A 108 7.10 10.52 13.73
N GLU A 109 6.77 11.59 14.44
CA GLU A 109 7.75 12.55 14.95
C GLU A 109 8.59 11.91 16.08
N MET A 110 9.91 11.88 15.91
CA MET A 110 10.89 11.54 16.93
C MET A 110 11.88 12.69 17.06
N THR A 111 12.28 13.03 18.30
CA THR A 111 13.48 13.85 18.48
C THR A 111 14.72 13.11 17.98
N PRO A 112 15.83 13.81 17.65
CA PRO A 112 17.06 13.16 17.25
C PRO A 112 17.54 12.08 18.24
N GLU A 113 17.39 12.32 19.54
CA GLU A 113 17.78 11.38 20.60
C GLU A 113 16.88 10.14 20.62
N GLN A 114 15.56 10.33 20.49
CA GLN A 114 14.61 9.24 20.38
C GLN A 114 14.89 8.38 19.15
N ARG A 115 15.24 9.02 18.03
CA ARG A 115 15.58 8.33 16.78
C ARG A 115 16.81 7.45 16.94
N VAL A 116 17.87 7.95 17.57
CA VAL A 116 19.09 7.17 17.84
C VAL A 116 18.79 5.97 18.74
N ALA A 117 18.02 6.16 19.81
CA ALA A 117 17.64 5.07 20.71
C ALA A 117 16.79 4.01 20.01
N TRP A 118 15.80 4.43 19.23
CA TRP A 118 14.95 3.53 18.45
C TRP A 118 15.75 2.74 17.41
N GLU A 119 16.65 3.39 16.66
CA GLU A 119 17.48 2.68 15.69
C GLU A 119 18.41 1.65 16.36
N ALA A 120 18.96 1.96 17.54
CA ALA A 120 19.76 1.02 18.31
C ALA A 120 18.93 -0.20 18.74
N GLU A 121 17.68 -0.01 19.16
CA GLU A 121 16.77 -1.10 19.52
C GLU A 121 16.36 -1.94 18.31
N VAL A 122 16.01 -1.30 17.19
CA VAL A 122 15.72 -1.99 15.92
C VAL A 122 16.91 -2.87 15.50
N ARG A 123 18.13 -2.33 15.55
CA ARG A 123 19.35 -3.06 15.17
C ARG A 123 19.74 -4.15 16.16
N SER A 124 19.34 -4.05 17.43
CA SER A 124 19.58 -5.12 18.42
C SER A 124 18.61 -6.29 18.27
N LEU A 125 17.40 -6.03 17.74
CA LEU A 125 16.35 -7.03 17.60
C LEU A 125 16.41 -7.81 16.28
N TYR A 126 16.77 -7.16 15.17
CA TYR A 126 16.67 -7.78 13.84
C TYR A 126 18.04 -8.01 13.19
N ASP A 127 18.37 -9.28 12.96
CA ASP A 127 19.55 -9.70 12.18
C ASP A 127 19.36 -9.57 10.65
N GLY A 128 18.14 -9.27 10.23
CA GLY A 128 17.74 -9.07 8.85
C GLY A 128 16.24 -9.00 8.70
N MET A 129 15.79 -8.59 7.52
CA MET A 129 14.39 -8.39 7.21
C MET A 129 14.01 -8.98 5.86
N VAL A 130 12.71 -8.99 5.58
CA VAL A 130 12.18 -9.27 4.26
C VAL A 130 11.47 -8.03 3.75
N ARG A 131 11.87 -7.56 2.58
CA ARG A 131 11.15 -6.57 1.78
C ARG A 131 10.06 -7.29 0.99
N ILE A 132 8.83 -6.89 1.21
CA ILE A 132 7.66 -7.29 0.42
C ILE A 132 7.50 -6.20 -0.64
N VAL A 133 7.98 -6.48 -1.85
CA VAL A 133 8.00 -5.55 -2.98
C VAL A 133 6.80 -5.83 -3.88
N VAL A 134 5.81 -4.96 -3.85
CA VAL A 134 4.58 -5.12 -4.62
C VAL A 134 4.68 -4.35 -5.92
N THR A 135 4.62 -5.09 -7.03
CA THR A 135 4.47 -4.53 -8.37
C THR A 135 2.98 -4.39 -8.69
N PRO A 136 2.45 -3.15 -8.89
CA PRO A 136 1.04 -2.94 -9.20
C PRO A 136 0.64 -3.58 -10.54
N THR A 137 -0.51 -4.25 -10.55
CA THR A 137 -1.13 -4.87 -11.75
C THR A 137 -2.50 -4.27 -12.06
N TRP A 138 -3.03 -3.49 -11.11
CA TRP A 138 -4.29 -2.76 -11.20
C TRP A 138 -4.29 -1.65 -10.15
N ALA A 139 -4.87 -0.50 -10.47
CA ALA A 139 -5.03 0.60 -9.52
C ALA A 139 -6.36 1.32 -9.78
N LYS A 140 -6.93 1.91 -8.73
CA LYS A 140 -8.06 2.82 -8.83
C LYS A 140 -7.98 3.90 -7.76
N LEU A 141 -8.10 5.15 -8.19
CA LEU A 141 -8.33 6.30 -7.32
C LEU A 141 -9.85 6.58 -7.25
N ILE A 142 -10.32 6.92 -6.05
CA ILE A 142 -11.66 7.43 -5.77
C ILE A 142 -11.51 8.65 -4.87
N ASP A 143 -12.01 9.80 -5.31
CA ASP A 143 -11.94 11.07 -4.59
C ASP A 143 -13.30 11.79 -4.48
N PHE A 144 -14.35 11.26 -5.13
CA PHE A 144 -15.69 11.84 -5.20
C PHE A 144 -15.79 13.22 -5.87
N GLU A 145 -14.69 13.71 -6.44
CA GLU A 145 -14.62 14.98 -7.16
C GLU A 145 -14.34 14.73 -8.65
N THR A 146 -13.28 13.98 -8.95
CA THR A 146 -12.84 13.65 -10.31
C THR A 146 -13.05 12.18 -10.67
N THR A 147 -13.20 11.32 -9.65
CA THR A 147 -13.35 9.87 -9.78
C THR A 147 -14.37 9.35 -8.77
N LEU A 148 -15.15 8.36 -9.20
CA LEU A 148 -16.21 7.77 -8.39
C LEU A 148 -16.03 6.24 -8.29
N PRO A 149 -16.66 5.60 -7.29
CA PRO A 149 -16.87 4.15 -7.36
C PRO A 149 -17.58 3.79 -8.66
N SER A 150 -17.20 2.70 -9.34
CA SER A 150 -17.68 2.45 -10.71
C SER A 150 -19.20 2.20 -10.78
N ALA A 151 -19.75 1.61 -9.73
CA ALA A 151 -21.20 1.48 -9.59
C ALA A 151 -21.90 2.86 -9.50
N VAL A 152 -21.26 3.85 -8.85
CA VAL A 152 -21.81 5.21 -8.75
C VAL A 152 -21.68 5.94 -10.08
N GLU A 153 -20.56 5.79 -10.81
CA GLU A 153 -20.39 6.33 -12.17
C GLU A 153 -21.49 5.85 -13.11
N GLU A 154 -21.82 4.57 -13.02
CA GLU A 154 -22.91 3.97 -13.79
C GLU A 154 -24.27 4.58 -13.43
N LEU A 155 -24.58 4.73 -12.15
CA LEU A 155 -25.84 5.34 -11.71
C LEU A 155 -25.96 6.81 -12.13
N VAL A 156 -24.86 7.57 -12.09
CA VAL A 156 -24.83 8.96 -12.58
C VAL A 156 -25.12 9.01 -14.07
N ARG A 157 -24.52 8.12 -14.88
CA ARG A 157 -24.79 8.03 -16.31
C ARG A 157 -26.25 7.67 -16.60
N GLN A 158 -26.79 6.65 -15.93
CA GLN A 158 -28.19 6.24 -16.08
C GLN A 158 -29.16 7.37 -15.71
N ARG A 159 -28.84 8.16 -14.68
CA ARG A 159 -29.64 9.34 -14.32
C ARG A 159 -29.62 10.39 -15.42
N ALA A 160 -28.46 10.72 -15.97
CA ALA A 160 -28.33 11.69 -17.05
C ALA A 160 -29.05 11.24 -18.33
N GLU A 161 -29.09 9.94 -18.63
CA GLU A 161 -29.87 9.38 -19.73
C GLU A 161 -31.37 9.55 -19.51
N ARG A 162 -31.88 9.30 -18.30
CA ARG A 162 -33.30 9.51 -17.96
C ARG A 162 -33.72 10.98 -18.02
N GLU A 163 -32.85 11.92 -17.66
CA GLU A 163 -33.13 13.36 -17.68
C GLU A 163 -33.13 13.95 -19.10
N ARG A 164 -32.56 13.22 -20.09
CA ARG A 164 -32.52 13.63 -21.51
C ARG A 164 -33.63 13.01 -22.36
N ALA A 165 -34.34 12.01 -21.85
CA ALA A 165 -35.46 11.34 -22.50
C ALA A 165 -36.77 12.09 -22.23
#